data_AF-A0A2R7M486-F1
#
_entry.id   AF-A0A2R7M486-F1
#
_cell.length_a   1.000
_cell.length_b   1.000
_cell.length_c   1.000
_cell.angle_alpha   90.00
_cell.angle_beta   90.00
_cell.angle_gamma   90.00
#
_symmetry.space_group_name_H-M   'P 1'
#
loop_
_entity.id
_entity.type
_entity.pdbx_description
1 polymer ?
#
loop_
_entity_poly.entity_id
_entity_poly.type
_entity_poly.pdbx_seq_one_letter_code
_entity_poly.pdbx_strand_id
1 'polypeptide(L)'
;MSLNSYGQNYGLWIATSEDHQETNTSLDLSPNGNIALDGNFEVSFDMSSLTTGNVFGYVVRIIEDNDRNFDLIFNAEDPKGPFSMIVGEYRTKIGFNIAPDIFLRQWNRITIKFYTDKDQLIVSDGHKTYFQTGLRLKKKGCYKLLFGSNSDKKFKTNEALAVKLRNIRILQNNIVKYYWPLDEHQGDVAHEMVNGNDGKLKNALWIASLHNKWRKVNDFVVNGAASAAFDSKKELLFIVGEDSLYTFSFGNWVLSSKSNPEKFKMNRGSQSIYSPIDNHIYNFLPDLKTVAKYSMVSQKWNKRLPHCENTNYWQANKTISASDNSMYVFAGYGNWKYKNTVQRFSLKTGQWEEIKPVGDFFTPRYLSALGSNREGDTVYVLGGYGNASGLKMANPKNIYSMMRFTTRDRRFKKLYDLNNQTEDFAFANSLVID
;
A
#
# COMPACT_ATOMS: atom_id res chain seq x y z
N MET A 1 -21.54 -20.77 -2.24
CA MET A 1 -20.79 -19.79 -1.42
C MET A 1 -20.86 -18.47 -2.15
N SER A 2 -21.62 -17.50 -1.64
CA SER A 2 -21.55 -16.14 -2.16
C SER A 2 -20.16 -15.61 -1.78
N LEU A 3 -19.32 -15.37 -2.77
CA LEU A 3 -18.16 -14.52 -2.59
C LEU A 3 -18.72 -13.16 -2.20
N ASN A 4 -18.62 -12.81 -0.92
CA ASN A 4 -18.80 -11.44 -0.50
C ASN A 4 -17.70 -10.63 -1.20
N SER A 5 -18.06 -10.02 -2.32
CA SER A 5 -17.29 -8.93 -2.90
C SER A 5 -17.27 -7.83 -1.84
N TYR A 6 -16.13 -7.66 -1.17
CA TYR A 6 -15.91 -6.48 -0.37
C TYR A 6 -15.80 -5.32 -1.37
N GLY A 7 -16.81 -4.46 -1.38
CA GLY A 7 -16.79 -3.22 -2.13
C GLY A 7 -15.54 -2.39 -1.82
N GLN A 8 -15.19 -1.47 -2.71
CA GLN A 8 -14.05 -0.57 -2.60
C GLN A 8 -13.82 -0.11 -1.15
N ASN A 9 -12.55 -0.18 -0.72
CA ASN A 9 -12.17 0.28 0.60
C ASN A 9 -12.48 1.79 0.67
N TYR A 10 -13.09 2.23 1.78
CA TYR A 10 -13.47 3.62 2.01
C TYR A 10 -13.06 4.04 3.42
N GLY A 11 -13.12 5.33 3.69
CA GLY A 11 -12.64 5.93 4.93
C GLY A 11 -11.74 7.12 4.67
N LEU A 12 -11.29 7.71 5.77
CA LEU A 12 -10.27 8.74 5.80
C LEU A 12 -8.93 8.13 6.19
N TRP A 13 -7.88 8.43 5.44
CA TRP A 13 -6.51 8.20 5.89
C TRP A 13 -6.00 9.45 6.63
N ILE A 14 -5.67 9.28 7.90
CA ILE A 14 -4.87 10.24 8.66
C ILE A 14 -3.41 10.14 8.22
N ALA A 15 -2.99 10.99 7.28
CA ALA A 15 -1.62 11.01 6.78
C ALA A 15 -0.72 11.80 7.74
N THR A 16 0.52 11.33 7.93
CA THR A 16 1.47 11.93 8.87
C THR A 16 2.87 12.02 8.25
N SER A 17 3.56 13.13 8.51
CA SER A 17 4.95 13.39 8.17
C SER A 17 5.68 13.91 9.41
N GLU A 18 6.86 13.35 9.70
CA GLU A 18 7.72 13.86 10.78
C GLU A 18 8.38 15.19 10.39
N ASP A 19 8.85 15.30 9.14
CA ASP A 19 9.56 16.49 8.64
C ASP A 19 8.64 17.69 8.31
N HIS A 20 7.38 17.41 7.95
CA HIS A 20 6.41 18.40 7.46
C HIS A 20 5.08 18.28 8.20
N GLN A 21 5.10 18.48 9.52
CA GLN A 21 3.94 18.25 10.39
C GLN A 21 2.70 19.08 10.02
N GLU A 22 2.87 20.23 9.37
CA GLU A 22 1.79 21.06 8.82
C GLU A 22 0.97 20.36 7.73
N THR A 23 1.52 19.33 7.11
CA THR A 23 0.84 18.49 6.11
C THR A 23 0.05 17.34 6.73
N ASN A 24 0.13 17.14 8.05
CA ASN A 24 -0.60 16.09 8.73
C ASN A 24 -2.11 16.29 8.60
N THR A 25 -2.84 15.20 8.37
CA THR A 25 -4.29 15.23 8.29
C THR A 25 -4.91 15.51 9.66
N SER A 26 -5.86 16.46 9.70
CA SER A 26 -6.68 16.75 10.87
C SER A 26 -8.15 16.52 10.54
N LEU A 27 -8.92 15.96 11.47
CA LEU A 27 -10.39 15.89 11.40
C LEU A 27 -10.98 16.44 12.70
N ASP A 28 -11.74 17.52 12.60
CA ASP A 28 -12.51 18.13 13.68
C ASP A 28 -14.00 17.86 13.46
N LEU A 29 -14.63 17.08 14.34
CA LEU A 29 -16.07 16.76 14.27
C LEU A 29 -16.95 17.78 15.02
N SER A 30 -16.34 18.86 15.49
CA SER A 30 -16.93 19.94 16.27
C SER A 30 -16.54 21.35 15.74
N PRO A 31 -16.50 21.59 14.41
CA PRO A 31 -15.92 22.82 13.87
C PRO A 31 -16.74 24.07 14.16
N ASN A 32 -18.06 23.91 14.36
CA ASN A 32 -19.02 24.99 14.64
C ASN A 32 -19.27 25.21 16.14
N GLY A 33 -18.53 24.51 17.00
CA GLY A 33 -18.70 24.54 18.45
C GLY A 33 -18.76 23.15 19.07
N ASN A 34 -18.84 23.10 20.39
CA ASN A 34 -18.79 21.86 21.15
C ASN A 34 -20.09 21.03 21.01
N ILE A 35 -19.95 19.71 21.02
CA ILE A 35 -21.04 18.74 21.06
C ILE A 35 -21.55 18.61 22.50
N ALA A 36 -22.77 19.07 22.77
CA ALA A 36 -23.38 18.95 24.09
C ALA A 36 -23.96 17.54 24.33
N LEU A 37 -23.53 16.89 25.42
CA LEU A 37 -23.99 15.56 25.84
C LEU A 37 -24.47 15.60 27.29
N ASP A 38 -25.45 14.75 27.59
CA ASP A 38 -26.11 14.62 28.90
C ASP A 38 -26.34 13.14 29.25
N GLY A 39 -25.85 12.73 30.42
CA GLY A 39 -25.83 11.35 30.86
C GLY A 39 -24.77 10.52 30.13
N ASN A 40 -25.08 9.25 29.96
CA ASN A 40 -24.10 8.29 29.46
C ASN A 40 -23.98 8.37 27.94
N PHE A 41 -22.75 8.34 27.47
CA PHE A 41 -22.49 8.38 26.03
C PHE A 41 -21.33 7.48 25.64
N GLU A 42 -21.26 7.19 24.35
CA GLU A 42 -20.26 6.35 23.73
C GLU A 42 -19.73 7.04 22.48
N VAL A 43 -18.42 7.05 22.31
CA VAL A 43 -17.74 7.39 21.05
C VAL A 43 -17.17 6.09 20.48
N SER A 44 -17.49 5.76 19.24
CA SER A 44 -16.97 4.54 18.62
C SER A 44 -16.63 4.72 17.14
N PHE A 45 -15.54 4.11 16.70
CA PHE A 45 -14.98 4.24 15.35
C PHE A 45 -14.22 2.98 14.94
N ASP A 46 -14.08 2.76 13.63
CA ASP A 46 -13.26 1.67 13.10
C ASP A 46 -11.90 2.23 12.69
N MET A 47 -10.82 1.52 13.06
CA MET A 47 -9.47 1.90 12.66
C MET A 47 -8.62 0.72 12.20
N SER A 48 -7.67 1.00 11.32
CA SER A 48 -6.67 0.05 10.84
C SER A 48 -5.39 0.78 10.50
N SER A 49 -4.24 0.18 10.80
CA SER A 49 -2.95 0.72 10.39
C SER A 49 -2.73 0.59 8.89
N LEU A 50 -1.85 1.44 8.36
CA LEU A 50 -1.29 1.33 7.01
C LEU A 50 0.19 0.95 7.02
N THR A 51 0.87 1.13 8.13
CA THR A 51 2.30 0.85 8.25
C THR A 51 2.60 0.09 9.54
N THR A 52 3.75 -0.56 9.59
CA THR A 52 4.27 -1.20 10.80
C THR A 52 5.28 -0.31 11.53
N GLY A 53 5.39 0.97 11.14
CA GLY A 53 6.52 1.85 11.51
C GLY A 53 6.19 3.01 12.45
N ASN A 54 4.94 3.19 12.87
CA ASN A 54 4.61 4.26 13.81
C ASN A 54 5.14 3.91 15.19
N VAL A 55 6.00 4.76 15.77
CA VAL A 55 6.50 4.58 17.13
C VAL A 55 5.55 5.24 18.14
N PHE A 56 4.93 6.37 17.77
CA PHE A 56 4.04 7.12 18.64
C PHE A 56 2.98 7.91 17.84
N GLY A 57 1.82 8.17 18.44
CA GLY A 57 0.86 9.16 17.92
C GLY A 57 -0.51 9.16 18.60
N TYR A 58 -1.23 10.27 18.49
CA TYR A 58 -2.61 10.43 18.95
C TYR A 58 -3.60 9.82 17.94
N VAL A 59 -4.53 9.00 18.41
CA VAL A 59 -5.64 8.45 17.61
C VAL A 59 -6.81 9.42 17.64
N VAL A 60 -7.29 9.74 18.85
CA VAL A 60 -8.39 10.66 19.10
C VAL A 60 -8.12 11.45 20.38
N ARG A 61 -8.46 12.73 20.34
CA ARG A 61 -8.49 13.65 21.47
C ARG A 61 -9.92 14.13 21.68
N ILE A 62 -10.48 13.84 22.85
CA ILE A 62 -11.82 14.28 23.26
C ILE A 62 -11.66 15.34 24.35
N ILE A 63 -12.08 16.57 24.09
CA ILE A 63 -11.90 17.69 25.04
C ILE A 63 -13.23 17.99 25.71
N GLU A 64 -13.31 17.87 27.03
CA GLU A 64 -14.47 18.23 27.84
C GLU A 64 -14.37 19.68 28.32
N ASP A 65 -15.38 20.49 28.01
CA ASP A 65 -15.57 21.89 28.43
C ASP A 65 -14.37 22.81 28.19
N ASN A 66 -13.53 22.50 27.19
CA ASN A 66 -12.25 23.18 26.93
C ASN A 66 -11.27 23.15 28.11
N ASP A 67 -11.47 22.27 29.09
CA ASP A 67 -10.70 22.27 30.33
C ASP A 67 -9.79 21.05 30.47
N ARG A 68 -10.27 19.86 30.08
CA ARG A 68 -9.51 18.60 30.12
C ARG A 68 -9.70 17.75 28.87
N ASN A 69 -8.70 16.94 28.57
CA ASN A 69 -8.66 16.00 27.44
C ASN A 69 -8.82 14.55 27.92
N PHE A 70 -9.37 13.71 27.05
CA PHE A 70 -9.32 12.25 27.07
C PHE A 70 -8.68 11.82 25.75
N ASP A 71 -7.43 11.37 25.82
CA ASP A 71 -6.65 11.00 24.65
C ASP A 71 -6.48 9.50 24.58
N LEU A 72 -6.82 8.93 23.42
CA LEU A 72 -6.33 7.61 23.05
C LEU A 72 -5.06 7.80 22.24
N ILE A 73 -3.94 7.32 22.78
CA ILE A 73 -2.63 7.38 22.13
C ILE A 73 -2.11 5.98 21.81
N PHE A 74 -1.21 5.91 20.85
CA PHE A 74 -0.40 4.74 20.54
C PHE A 74 1.06 5.05 20.82
N ASN A 75 1.76 4.14 21.50
CA ASN A 75 3.21 4.15 21.72
C ASN A 75 3.74 2.71 21.61
N ALA A 76 4.43 2.38 20.53
CA ALA A 76 4.93 1.03 20.26
C ALA A 76 5.90 0.51 21.34
N GLU A 77 6.57 1.41 22.07
CA GLU A 77 7.56 1.07 23.10
C GLU A 77 6.93 0.84 24.48
N ASP A 78 5.62 1.01 24.61
CA ASP A 78 4.96 0.97 25.91
C ASP A 78 4.80 -0.46 26.45
N PRO A 79 5.46 -0.81 27.58
CA PRO A 79 5.43 -2.16 28.11
C PRO A 79 4.06 -2.56 28.69
N LYS A 80 3.17 -1.61 28.98
CA LYS A 80 1.82 -1.88 29.51
C LYS A 80 0.77 -2.07 28.41
N GLY A 81 1.17 -1.97 27.15
CA GLY A 81 0.31 -2.05 25.99
C GLY A 81 0.41 -0.76 25.16
N PRO A 82 0.56 -0.88 23.85
CA PRO A 82 0.88 0.26 23.01
C PRO A 82 -0.26 1.26 22.89
N PHE A 83 -1.52 0.84 23.01
CA PHE A 83 -2.63 1.78 23.13
C PHE A 83 -2.89 2.12 24.59
N SER A 84 -3.03 3.41 24.90
CA SER A 84 -3.27 3.88 26.26
C SER A 84 -4.24 5.06 26.31
N MET A 85 -5.07 5.12 27.34
CA MET A 85 -5.89 6.30 27.63
C MET A 85 -5.21 7.23 28.62
N ILE A 86 -5.07 8.49 28.23
CA ILE A 86 -4.59 9.60 29.07
C ILE A 86 -5.77 10.55 29.35
N VAL A 87 -5.93 10.96 30.60
CA VAL A 87 -6.98 11.91 31.01
C VAL A 87 -6.34 13.08 31.73
N GLY A 88 -6.46 14.28 31.15
CA GLY A 88 -5.68 15.44 31.56
C GLY A 88 -4.19 15.15 31.42
N GLU A 89 -3.46 15.23 32.54
CA GLU A 89 -2.03 14.92 32.65
C GLU A 89 -1.76 13.49 33.14
N TYR A 90 -2.80 12.71 33.47
CA TYR A 90 -2.67 11.43 34.14
C TYR A 90 -2.93 10.26 33.22
N ARG A 91 -2.03 9.27 33.27
CA ARG A 91 -2.24 7.98 32.62
C ARG A 91 -3.22 7.13 33.41
N THR A 92 -4.22 6.59 32.73
CA THR A 92 -5.18 5.67 33.34
C THR A 92 -4.65 4.23 33.38
N LYS A 93 -5.38 3.32 34.03
CA LYS A 93 -5.11 1.87 33.97
C LYS A 93 -5.52 1.22 32.65
N ILE A 94 -6.13 1.98 31.73
CA ILE A 94 -6.58 1.48 30.44
C ILE A 94 -5.39 1.49 29.48
N GLY A 95 -4.80 0.30 29.29
CA GLY A 95 -3.79 0.01 28.29
C GLY A 95 -4.10 -1.32 27.59
N PHE A 96 -3.93 -1.38 26.28
CA PHE A 96 -4.24 -2.56 25.49
C PHE A 96 -3.35 -2.69 24.25
N ASN A 97 -3.40 -3.86 23.62
CA ASN A 97 -2.62 -4.18 22.43
C ASN A 97 -3.51 -4.80 21.36
N ILE A 98 -3.39 -4.30 20.13
CA ILE A 98 -3.94 -4.96 18.94
C ILE A 98 -2.75 -5.58 18.23
N ALA A 99 -2.79 -6.89 17.97
CA ALA A 99 -1.69 -7.58 17.31
C ALA A 99 -1.35 -6.89 15.96
N PRO A 100 -0.06 -6.64 15.63
CA PRO A 100 0.32 -5.86 14.45
C PRO A 100 -0.31 -6.36 13.14
N ASP A 101 -0.39 -7.67 12.94
CA ASP A 101 -0.99 -8.27 11.75
C ASP A 101 -2.48 -7.98 11.62
N ILE A 102 -3.19 -8.00 12.76
CA ILE A 102 -4.62 -7.68 12.85
C ILE A 102 -4.81 -6.19 12.62
N PHE A 103 -4.01 -5.35 13.28
CA PHE A 103 -4.12 -3.90 13.16
C PHE A 103 -3.90 -3.42 11.71
N LEU A 104 -2.95 -4.05 11.00
CA LEU A 104 -2.63 -3.73 9.60
C LEU A 104 -3.70 -4.23 8.60
N ARG A 105 -4.24 -5.44 8.81
CA ARG A 105 -5.06 -6.13 7.80
C ARG A 105 -6.57 -6.03 8.03
N GLN A 106 -7.00 -5.70 9.24
CA GLN A 106 -8.41 -5.71 9.62
C GLN A 106 -8.84 -4.36 10.19
N TRP A 107 -10.13 -4.07 10.05
CA TRP A 107 -10.78 -2.96 10.73
C TRP A 107 -11.08 -3.35 12.17
N ASN A 108 -10.60 -2.54 13.11
CA ASN A 108 -10.74 -2.77 14.55
C ASN A 108 -11.70 -1.72 15.12
N ARG A 109 -12.81 -2.18 15.71
CA ARG A 109 -13.81 -1.31 16.32
C ARG A 109 -13.35 -0.87 17.70
N ILE A 110 -13.02 0.40 17.86
CA ILE A 110 -12.75 1.00 19.17
C ILE A 110 -14.02 1.65 19.69
N THR A 111 -14.28 1.42 20.98
CA THR A 111 -15.42 2.00 21.68
C THR A 111 -14.98 2.61 23.00
N ILE A 112 -15.31 3.87 23.24
CA ILE A 112 -15.01 4.63 24.46
C ILE A 112 -16.34 5.06 25.08
N LYS A 113 -16.71 4.46 26.22
CA LYS A 113 -17.97 4.71 26.92
C LYS A 113 -17.74 5.52 28.18
N PHE A 114 -18.53 6.57 28.33
CA PHE A 114 -18.55 7.46 29.48
C PHE A 114 -19.81 7.17 30.29
N TYR A 115 -19.66 6.39 31.36
CA TYR A 115 -20.72 6.15 32.33
C TYR A 115 -20.62 7.20 33.43
N THR A 116 -21.25 8.36 33.16
CA THR A 116 -21.25 9.54 34.05
C THR A 116 -21.95 9.28 35.38
N ASP A 117 -22.95 8.40 35.40
CA ASP A 117 -23.68 7.98 36.59
C ASP A 117 -22.82 7.13 37.55
N LYS A 118 -21.87 6.37 37.00
CA LYS A 118 -20.98 5.47 37.74
C LYS A 118 -19.56 5.99 37.88
N ASP A 119 -19.28 7.18 37.35
CA ASP A 119 -17.94 7.75 37.19
C ASP A 119 -16.94 6.74 36.60
N GLN A 120 -17.33 6.10 35.50
CA GLN A 120 -16.57 5.02 34.88
C GLN A 120 -16.33 5.28 33.39
N LEU A 121 -15.07 5.24 32.98
CA LEU A 121 -14.66 5.20 31.58
C LEU A 121 -14.40 3.75 31.19
N ILE A 122 -15.02 3.26 30.12
CA ILE A 122 -14.79 1.92 29.56
C ILE A 122 -14.28 2.05 28.14
N VAL A 123 -13.18 1.36 27.82
CA VAL A 123 -12.67 1.22 26.46
C VAL A 123 -12.75 -0.22 26.02
N SER A 124 -13.20 -0.47 24.79
CA SER A 124 -13.21 -1.79 24.16
C SER A 124 -12.42 -1.75 22.85
N ASP A 125 -11.61 -2.78 22.61
CA ASP A 125 -10.95 -3.04 21.32
C ASP A 125 -11.78 -3.95 20.40
N GLY A 126 -13.00 -4.29 20.81
CA GLY A 126 -13.89 -5.23 20.14
C GLY A 126 -13.82 -6.67 20.69
N HIS A 127 -12.77 -7.00 21.44
CA HIS A 127 -12.56 -8.32 22.04
C HIS A 127 -12.55 -8.27 23.57
N LYS A 128 -11.90 -7.25 24.14
CA LYS A 128 -11.73 -7.05 25.57
C LYS A 128 -12.16 -5.64 25.95
N THR A 129 -12.64 -5.53 27.19
CA THR A 129 -13.03 -4.25 27.80
C THR A 129 -12.12 -3.90 28.95
N TYR A 130 -11.74 -2.63 29.02
CA TYR A 130 -10.85 -2.04 30.01
C TYR A 130 -11.58 -0.89 30.69
N PHE A 131 -11.32 -0.63 31.96
CA PHE A 131 -12.05 0.43 32.66
C PHE A 131 -11.17 1.22 33.65
N GLN A 132 -11.61 2.44 33.92
CA GLN A 132 -11.06 3.34 34.92
C GLN A 132 -12.21 4.05 35.64
N THR A 133 -12.08 4.22 36.95
CA THR A 133 -13.02 4.98 37.80
C THR A 133 -12.33 6.15 38.48
N GLY A 134 -13.09 7.01 39.16
CA GLY A 134 -12.54 8.14 39.92
C GLY A 134 -12.08 9.30 39.03
N LEU A 135 -12.67 9.43 37.85
CA LEU A 135 -12.34 10.47 36.88
C LEU A 135 -13.16 11.74 37.08
N ARG A 136 -14.19 11.71 37.93
CA ARG A 136 -15.17 12.80 38.10
C ARG A 136 -15.79 13.20 36.75
N LEU A 137 -16.34 12.23 36.02
CA LEU A 137 -17.04 12.45 34.76
C LEU A 137 -18.26 13.36 34.99
N LYS A 138 -18.45 14.36 34.10
CA LYS A 138 -19.58 15.28 34.21
C LYS A 138 -20.82 14.66 33.59
N LYS A 139 -21.94 14.71 34.31
CA LYS A 139 -23.24 14.27 33.75
C LYS A 139 -23.62 15.10 32.53
N LYS A 140 -23.38 16.41 32.53
CA LYS A 140 -23.63 17.29 31.39
C LYS A 140 -22.35 18.01 31.03
N GLY A 141 -21.95 17.93 29.76
CA GLY A 141 -20.69 18.50 29.28
C GLY A 141 -20.73 18.81 27.79
N CYS A 142 -19.82 19.67 27.36
CA CYS A 142 -19.64 20.09 25.98
C CYS A 142 -18.29 19.57 25.46
N TYR A 143 -18.33 18.71 24.45
CA TYR A 143 -17.18 17.95 23.98
C TYR A 143 -16.69 18.40 22.61
N LYS A 144 -15.37 18.43 22.40
CA LYS A 144 -14.78 18.45 21.06
C LYS A 144 -14.20 17.09 20.74
N LEU A 145 -14.35 16.63 19.50
CA LEU A 145 -13.80 15.37 19.04
C LEU A 145 -12.83 15.64 17.87
N LEU A 146 -11.55 15.40 18.13
CA LEU A 146 -10.46 15.70 17.22
C LEU A 146 -9.67 14.42 16.91
N PHE A 147 -9.53 14.09 15.62
CA PHE A 147 -8.74 12.95 15.14
C PHE A 147 -7.54 13.44 14.33
N GLY A 148 -6.42 12.76 14.48
CA GLY A 148 -5.16 13.16 13.86
C GLY A 148 -4.57 14.42 14.50
N SER A 149 -3.93 15.27 13.68
CA SER A 149 -3.38 16.53 14.16
C SER A 149 -4.52 17.49 14.49
N ASN A 150 -4.29 18.46 15.37
CA ASN A 150 -5.28 19.51 15.62
C ASN A 150 -4.64 20.82 16.07
N SER A 151 -5.37 21.91 15.84
CA SER A 151 -4.97 23.27 16.19
C SER A 151 -5.86 23.88 17.28
N ASP A 152 -6.34 23.07 18.24
CA ASP A 152 -7.05 23.61 19.41
C ASP A 152 -6.14 24.58 20.20
N LYS A 153 -6.74 25.58 20.86
CA LYS A 153 -5.99 26.64 21.55
C LYS A 153 -5.18 26.13 22.74
N LYS A 154 -5.73 25.19 23.53
CA LYS A 154 -5.10 24.66 24.76
C LYS A 154 -4.53 23.26 24.52
N PHE A 155 -5.17 22.48 23.65
CA PHE A 155 -4.83 21.08 23.41
C PHE A 155 -4.34 20.83 21.98
N LYS A 156 -3.51 21.72 21.45
CA LYS A 156 -2.85 21.52 20.16
C LYS A 156 -1.98 20.25 20.19
N THR A 157 -1.97 19.49 19.10
CA THR A 157 -0.95 18.47 18.85
C THR A 157 -0.75 18.27 17.35
N ASN A 158 0.50 18.07 16.95
CA ASN A 158 0.87 17.70 15.59
C ASN A 158 1.17 16.20 15.46
N GLU A 159 1.27 15.47 16.56
CA GLU A 159 1.73 14.08 16.63
C GLU A 159 0.59 13.10 16.37
N ALA A 160 0.06 13.07 15.16
CA ALA A 160 -1.00 12.13 14.79
C ALA A 160 -0.46 10.70 14.64
N LEU A 161 -1.29 9.69 14.91
CA LEU A 161 -1.03 8.33 14.47
C LEU A 161 -1.50 8.15 13.03
N ALA A 162 -0.64 7.66 12.13
CA ALA A 162 -1.08 7.31 10.78
C ALA A 162 -1.99 6.07 10.79
N VAL A 163 -3.29 6.29 10.56
CA VAL A 163 -4.33 5.24 10.51
C VAL A 163 -5.37 5.54 9.44
N LYS A 164 -6.07 4.49 9.01
CA LYS A 164 -7.37 4.61 8.34
C LYS A 164 -8.47 4.68 9.40
N LEU A 165 -9.45 5.54 9.18
CA LEU A 165 -10.64 5.73 10.02
C LEU A 165 -11.91 5.61 9.18
N ARG A 166 -12.96 5.02 9.77
CA ARG A 166 -14.32 5.07 9.23
C ARG A 166 -15.36 4.87 10.33
N ASN A 167 -16.62 5.15 9.99
CA ASN A 167 -17.78 4.86 10.81
C ASN A 167 -17.70 5.42 12.24
N ILE A 168 -17.39 6.71 12.37
CA ILE A 168 -17.35 7.40 13.66
C ILE A 168 -18.78 7.65 14.13
N ARG A 169 -19.11 7.25 15.36
CA ARG A 169 -20.43 7.38 15.95
C ARG A 169 -20.34 7.95 17.36
N ILE A 170 -21.36 8.73 17.71
CA ILE A 170 -21.64 9.10 19.10
C ILE A 170 -23.02 8.57 19.45
N LEU A 171 -23.11 7.70 20.44
CA LEU A 171 -24.37 7.27 21.02
C LEU A 171 -24.58 8.01 22.35
N GLN A 172 -25.77 8.51 22.59
CA GLN A 172 -26.19 9.06 23.88
C GLN A 172 -27.35 8.21 24.41
N ASN A 173 -27.19 7.62 25.59
CA ASN A 173 -28.16 6.70 26.18
C ASN A 173 -28.60 5.59 25.19
N ASN A 174 -27.65 5.01 24.46
CA ASN A 174 -27.82 3.98 23.41
C ASN A 174 -28.55 4.43 22.13
N ILE A 175 -28.86 5.72 21.98
CA ILE A 175 -29.43 6.28 20.75
C ILE A 175 -28.30 6.93 19.95
N VAL A 176 -28.21 6.62 18.65
CA VAL A 176 -27.23 7.25 17.76
C VAL A 176 -27.58 8.74 17.63
N LYS A 177 -26.70 9.59 18.13
CA LYS A 177 -26.85 11.04 18.07
C LYS A 177 -26.07 11.64 16.90
N TYR A 178 -24.91 11.09 16.58
CA TYR A 178 -24.12 11.51 15.43
C TYR A 178 -23.48 10.31 14.74
N TYR A 179 -23.37 10.38 13.41
CA TYR A 179 -22.73 9.37 12.59
C TYR A 179 -22.02 9.99 11.38
N TRP A 180 -20.70 9.83 11.34
CA TRP A 180 -19.85 10.16 10.20
C TRP A 180 -19.32 8.87 9.56
N PRO A 181 -19.83 8.47 8.38
CA PRO A 181 -19.34 7.29 7.66
C PRO A 181 -17.87 7.42 7.22
N LEU A 182 -17.47 8.64 6.81
CA LEU A 182 -16.19 8.96 6.15
C LEU A 182 -16.03 8.31 4.76
N ASP A 183 -17.08 8.34 3.94
CA ASP A 183 -17.15 7.73 2.61
C ASP A 183 -17.06 8.73 1.44
N GLU A 184 -16.58 9.94 1.71
CA GLU A 184 -16.36 10.97 0.69
C GLU A 184 -15.27 10.60 -0.32
N HIS A 185 -15.35 11.22 -1.51
CA HIS A 185 -14.38 11.05 -2.60
C HIS A 185 -13.50 12.29 -2.86
N GLN A 186 -13.73 13.39 -2.14
CA GLN A 186 -12.99 14.65 -2.24
C GLN A 186 -13.49 15.67 -1.20
N GLY A 187 -12.80 16.80 -1.11
CA GLY A 187 -13.19 17.91 -0.25
C GLY A 187 -12.61 17.81 1.16
N ASP A 188 -12.95 18.80 1.97
CA ASP A 188 -12.48 19.02 3.33
C ASP A 188 -13.63 18.97 4.36
N VAL A 189 -14.73 18.33 3.99
CA VAL A 189 -15.93 18.17 4.83
C VAL A 189 -16.21 16.68 5.03
N ALA A 190 -16.46 16.27 6.27
CA ALA A 190 -16.98 14.95 6.62
C ALA A 190 -18.47 15.09 6.96
N HIS A 191 -19.35 14.53 6.15
CA HIS A 191 -20.79 14.71 6.31
C HIS A 191 -21.33 13.88 7.47
N GLU A 192 -22.23 14.49 8.24
CA GLU A 192 -22.89 13.86 9.38
C GLU A 192 -24.34 13.48 9.03
N MET A 193 -24.72 12.24 9.32
CA MET A 193 -25.94 11.63 8.76
C MET A 193 -27.21 11.80 9.61
N VAL A 194 -27.12 12.30 10.85
CA VAL A 194 -28.26 12.32 11.79
C VAL A 194 -28.81 13.73 12.01
N ASN A 195 -27.94 14.69 12.32
CA ASN A 195 -28.27 16.06 12.71
C ASN A 195 -27.60 17.13 11.83
N GLY A 196 -26.80 16.74 10.82
CA GLY A 196 -26.13 17.67 9.91
C GLY A 196 -24.97 18.44 10.55
N ASN A 197 -24.36 17.90 11.62
CA ASN A 197 -23.19 18.49 12.25
C ASN A 197 -21.90 18.04 11.55
N ASP A 198 -21.68 18.57 10.35
CA ASP A 198 -20.55 18.18 9.51
C ASP A 198 -19.20 18.46 10.18
N GLY A 199 -18.27 17.53 10.00
CA GLY A 199 -16.87 17.66 10.40
C GLY A 199 -16.05 18.42 9.36
N LYS A 200 -14.94 19.00 9.81
CA LYS A 200 -13.99 19.74 8.98
C LYS A 200 -12.63 19.06 8.96
N LEU A 201 -12.03 18.98 7.79
CA LEU A 201 -10.71 18.40 7.59
C LEU A 201 -9.67 19.44 7.18
N LYS A 202 -8.39 19.08 7.39
CA LYS A 202 -7.24 19.66 6.67
C LYS A 202 -6.41 18.52 6.13
N ASN A 203 -5.80 18.73 4.96
CA ASN A 203 -4.96 17.73 4.28
C ASN A 203 -5.70 16.38 4.11
N ALA A 204 -6.96 16.42 3.66
CA ALA A 204 -7.82 15.24 3.57
C ALA A 204 -7.27 14.23 2.56
N LEU A 205 -7.26 12.95 2.95
CA LEU A 205 -6.89 11.83 2.10
C LEU A 205 -7.97 10.75 2.14
N TRP A 206 -8.93 10.88 1.24
CA TRP A 206 -10.05 9.95 1.11
C TRP A 206 -9.62 8.66 0.43
N ILE A 207 -9.85 7.51 1.08
CA ILE A 207 -9.43 6.19 0.59
C ILE A 207 -10.14 5.84 -0.72
N ALA A 208 -11.43 6.18 -0.83
CA ALA A 208 -12.21 5.92 -2.03
C ALA A 208 -11.62 6.62 -3.28
N SER A 209 -11.02 7.80 -3.11
CA SER A 209 -10.35 8.53 -4.18
C SER A 209 -9.07 7.84 -4.67
N LEU A 210 -8.36 7.13 -3.79
CA LEU A 210 -7.14 6.41 -4.14
C LEU A 210 -7.39 5.26 -5.12
N HIS A 211 -8.64 4.81 -5.24
CA HIS A 211 -9.04 3.75 -6.16
C HIS A 211 -9.43 4.24 -7.56
N ASN A 212 -9.72 5.55 -7.74
CA ASN A 212 -10.26 6.06 -9.00
C ASN A 212 -9.65 7.38 -9.50
N LYS A 213 -8.79 8.03 -8.70
CA LYS A 213 -8.13 9.29 -9.08
C LYS A 213 -6.62 9.13 -9.00
N TRP A 214 -5.95 9.54 -10.08
CA TRP A 214 -4.50 9.69 -10.08
C TRP A 214 -4.10 10.94 -9.30
N ARG A 215 -3.07 10.80 -8.46
CA ARG A 215 -2.44 11.91 -7.75
C ARG A 215 -0.95 11.89 -8.02
N LYS A 216 -0.38 13.04 -8.38
CA LYS A 216 1.08 13.22 -8.42
C LYS A 216 1.61 13.18 -6.99
N VAL A 217 2.49 12.23 -6.70
CA VAL A 217 3.09 12.06 -5.36
C VAL A 217 4.54 12.54 -5.33
N ASN A 218 5.28 12.36 -6.42
CA ASN A 218 6.67 12.79 -6.53
C ASN A 218 7.03 12.99 -8.01
N ASP A 219 8.09 13.76 -8.27
CA ASP A 219 8.73 13.92 -9.57
C ASP A 219 10.22 14.21 -9.41
N PHE A 220 11.02 13.49 -10.17
CA PHE A 220 12.46 13.65 -10.18
C PHE A 220 13.02 13.21 -11.54
N VAL A 221 14.24 13.64 -11.82
CA VAL A 221 14.96 13.29 -13.05
C VAL A 221 16.06 12.30 -12.71
N VAL A 222 16.18 11.28 -13.55
CA VAL A 222 17.28 10.29 -13.50
C VAL A 222 18.21 10.51 -14.68
N ASN A 223 19.50 10.30 -14.47
CA ASN A 223 20.46 10.38 -15.56
C ASN A 223 20.40 9.13 -16.44
N GLY A 224 20.34 9.32 -17.76
CA GLY A 224 20.38 8.24 -18.73
C GLY A 224 19.17 7.30 -18.71
N ALA A 225 19.41 6.01 -18.97
CA ALA A 225 18.36 5.00 -18.93
C ALA A 225 18.04 4.60 -17.48
N ALA A 226 16.80 4.21 -17.22
CA ALA A 226 16.34 3.72 -15.93
C ALA A 226 15.52 2.42 -16.07
N SER A 227 15.48 1.64 -14.98
CA SER A 227 14.65 0.45 -14.89
C SER A 227 14.09 0.33 -13.48
N ALA A 228 12.97 -0.34 -13.31
CA ALA A 228 12.28 -0.44 -12.02
C ALA A 228 12.25 -1.88 -11.49
N ALA A 229 12.29 -2.02 -10.17
CA ALA A 229 12.02 -3.25 -9.44
C ALA A 229 11.13 -2.93 -8.23
N PHE A 230 10.35 -3.90 -7.75
CA PHE A 230 9.41 -3.68 -6.65
C PHE A 230 9.52 -4.79 -5.60
N ASP A 231 9.69 -4.40 -4.35
CA ASP A 231 9.53 -5.27 -3.19
C ASP A 231 8.09 -5.12 -2.68
N SER A 232 7.23 -6.08 -3.03
CA SER A 232 5.83 -6.06 -2.61
C SER A 232 5.62 -6.32 -1.12
N LYS A 233 6.59 -6.91 -0.42
CA LYS A 233 6.46 -7.19 1.02
C LYS A 233 6.72 -5.94 1.85
N LYS A 234 7.68 -5.12 1.42
CA LYS A 234 8.02 -3.85 2.08
C LYS A 234 7.41 -2.61 1.41
N GLU A 235 6.70 -2.81 0.30
CA GLU A 235 6.12 -1.76 -0.52
C GLU A 235 7.18 -0.70 -0.93
N LEU A 236 8.29 -1.20 -1.47
CA LEU A 236 9.41 -0.37 -1.95
C LEU A 236 9.52 -0.45 -3.47
N LEU A 237 9.43 0.71 -4.13
CA LEU A 237 9.77 0.86 -5.54
C LEU A 237 11.22 1.28 -5.67
N PHE A 238 12.01 0.44 -6.32
CA PHE A 238 13.38 0.73 -6.67
C PHE A 238 13.45 1.23 -8.11
N ILE A 239 14.06 2.40 -8.32
CA ILE A 239 14.43 2.90 -9.64
C ILE A 239 15.95 2.82 -9.76
N VAL A 240 16.42 1.89 -10.59
CA VAL A 240 17.84 1.70 -10.90
C VAL A 240 18.23 2.69 -11.98
N GLY A 241 19.08 3.65 -11.65
CA GLY A 241 19.72 4.58 -12.59
C GLY A 241 21.21 4.30 -12.76
N GLU A 242 21.85 5.07 -13.64
CA GLU A 242 23.29 4.93 -13.96
C GLU A 242 24.21 5.30 -12.81
N ASP A 243 23.82 6.32 -12.05
CA ASP A 243 24.62 6.96 -11.01
C ASP A 243 24.10 6.69 -9.60
N SER A 244 22.83 6.30 -9.45
CA SER A 244 22.16 6.11 -8.18
C SER A 244 21.07 5.03 -8.24
N LEU A 245 20.83 4.39 -7.10
CA LEU A 245 19.61 3.64 -6.82
C LEU A 245 18.65 4.54 -6.05
N TYR A 246 17.49 4.80 -6.61
CA TYR A 246 16.42 5.54 -5.93
C TYR A 246 15.44 4.54 -5.32
N THR A 247 15.01 4.80 -4.10
CA THR A 247 14.03 3.96 -3.38
C THR A 247 12.87 4.84 -2.93
N PHE A 248 11.69 4.52 -3.41
CA PHE A 248 10.44 5.14 -2.99
C PHE A 248 9.69 4.18 -2.07
N SER A 249 9.38 4.63 -0.86
CA SER A 249 8.62 3.89 0.14
C SER A 249 7.15 4.31 0.10
N PHE A 250 6.23 3.40 -0.20
CA PHE A 250 4.80 3.72 -0.21
C PHE A 250 4.19 3.85 1.19
N GLY A 251 4.83 3.29 2.22
CA GLY A 251 4.34 3.39 3.60
C GLY A 251 4.37 4.81 4.17
N ASN A 252 5.41 5.58 3.85
CA ASN A 252 5.59 6.96 4.32
C ASN A 252 5.76 7.98 3.18
N TRP A 253 5.62 7.54 1.92
CA TRP A 253 5.74 8.37 0.72
C TRP A 253 7.09 9.08 0.54
N VAL A 254 8.16 8.51 1.10
CA VAL A 254 9.52 9.10 1.04
C VAL A 254 10.30 8.56 -0.15
N LEU A 255 10.90 9.48 -0.91
CA LEU A 255 11.94 9.17 -1.91
C LEU A 255 13.32 9.35 -1.29
N SER A 256 14.14 8.32 -1.38
CA SER A 256 15.56 8.36 -1.00
C SER A 256 16.42 7.93 -2.18
N SER A 257 17.70 8.33 -2.18
CA SER A 257 18.65 7.89 -3.19
C SER A 257 19.96 7.48 -2.55
N LYS A 258 20.62 6.51 -3.18
CA LYS A 258 21.98 6.11 -2.84
C LYS A 258 22.85 6.11 -4.09
N SER A 259 23.96 6.83 -4.05
CA SER A 259 24.91 6.87 -5.16
C SER A 259 25.57 5.51 -5.39
N ASN A 260 25.74 5.16 -6.65
CA ASN A 260 26.53 4.03 -7.14
C ASN A 260 27.97 4.54 -7.41
N PRO A 261 28.96 4.22 -6.56
CA PRO A 261 30.32 4.73 -6.69
C PRO A 261 30.96 4.35 -8.03
N GLU A 262 30.56 3.20 -8.56
CA GLU A 262 31.12 2.64 -9.78
C GLU A 262 30.67 3.34 -11.07
N LYS A 263 29.62 4.19 -11.03
CA LYS A 263 29.02 4.91 -12.18
C LYS A 263 29.09 4.11 -13.48
N PHE A 264 28.03 3.37 -13.81
CA PHE A 264 27.99 2.57 -15.04
C PHE A 264 26.87 3.05 -15.96
N LYS A 265 27.18 3.13 -17.27
CA LYS A 265 26.18 3.42 -18.29
C LYS A 265 25.19 2.28 -18.36
N MET A 266 23.90 2.56 -18.23
CA MET A 266 22.89 1.52 -18.30
C MET A 266 22.46 1.31 -19.75
N ASN A 267 22.35 0.04 -20.15
CA ASN A 267 21.88 -0.26 -21.49
C ASN A 267 20.39 0.11 -21.63
N ARG A 268 20.02 0.66 -22.78
CA ARG A 268 18.62 0.94 -23.06
C ARG A 268 17.84 -0.37 -23.14
N GLY A 269 16.69 -0.43 -22.46
CA GLY A 269 15.89 -1.65 -22.36
C GLY A 269 16.33 -2.62 -21.27
N SER A 270 17.36 -2.29 -20.48
CA SER A 270 17.70 -3.04 -19.26
C SER A 270 16.46 -3.21 -18.38
N GLN A 271 16.32 -4.40 -17.81
CA GLN A 271 15.24 -4.73 -16.90
C GLN A 271 15.79 -4.97 -15.50
N SER A 272 15.01 -4.59 -14.48
CA SER A 272 15.32 -4.89 -13.09
C SER A 272 14.20 -5.69 -12.44
N ILE A 273 14.54 -6.58 -11.51
CA ILE A 273 13.59 -7.31 -10.68
C ILE A 273 14.17 -7.51 -9.28
N TYR A 274 13.34 -7.39 -8.25
CA TYR A 274 13.73 -7.67 -6.89
C TYR A 274 13.44 -9.14 -6.57
N SER A 275 14.38 -9.78 -5.88
CA SER A 275 14.25 -11.14 -5.38
C SER A 275 14.15 -11.13 -3.86
N PRO A 276 13.01 -11.52 -3.27
CA PRO A 276 12.88 -11.63 -1.82
C PRO A 276 13.64 -12.84 -1.25
N ILE A 277 14.06 -13.78 -2.11
CA ILE A 277 14.74 -15.02 -1.71
C ILE A 277 16.11 -14.73 -1.09
N ASP A 278 16.85 -13.83 -1.73
CA ASP A 278 18.22 -13.48 -1.36
C ASP A 278 18.39 -11.98 -1.10
N ASN A 279 17.30 -11.20 -1.14
CA ASN A 279 17.29 -9.76 -0.87
C ASN A 279 18.23 -8.97 -1.82
N HIS A 280 18.12 -9.25 -3.12
CA HIS A 280 18.89 -8.59 -4.18
C HIS A 280 17.99 -7.98 -5.26
N ILE A 281 18.49 -6.92 -5.89
CA ILE A 281 17.95 -6.42 -7.16
C ILE A 281 18.82 -6.99 -8.29
N TYR A 282 18.17 -7.61 -9.26
CA TYR A 282 18.79 -8.19 -10.44
C TYR A 282 18.57 -7.26 -11.63
N ASN A 283 19.65 -6.76 -12.24
CA ASN A 283 19.60 -5.96 -13.47
C ASN A 283 20.20 -6.77 -14.63
N PHE A 284 19.46 -6.84 -15.74
CA PHE A 284 19.84 -7.69 -16.86
C PHE A 284 19.31 -7.20 -18.20
N LEU A 285 19.90 -7.75 -19.25
CA LEU A 285 19.34 -7.81 -20.60
C LEU A 285 19.30 -9.27 -21.03
N PRO A 286 18.15 -9.79 -21.53
CA PRO A 286 18.06 -11.17 -21.97
C PRO A 286 19.09 -11.53 -23.06
N ASP A 287 19.46 -10.56 -23.91
CA ASP A 287 20.48 -10.72 -24.95
C ASP A 287 21.85 -11.13 -24.40
N LEU A 288 22.25 -10.54 -23.27
CA LEU A 288 23.60 -10.70 -22.72
C LEU A 288 23.77 -12.00 -21.94
N LYS A 289 22.66 -12.68 -21.61
CA LYS A 289 22.64 -13.89 -20.76
C LYS A 289 23.45 -13.74 -19.48
N THR A 290 23.55 -12.51 -18.98
CA THR A 290 24.39 -12.09 -17.87
C THR A 290 23.59 -11.15 -16.99
N VAL A 291 23.76 -11.26 -15.66
CA VAL A 291 23.01 -10.49 -14.69
C VAL A 291 23.93 -9.79 -13.69
N ALA A 292 23.74 -8.49 -13.50
CA ALA A 292 24.31 -7.74 -12.40
C ALA A 292 23.37 -7.84 -11.19
N LYS A 293 23.93 -8.00 -9.99
CA LYS A 293 23.19 -8.14 -8.73
C LYS A 293 23.57 -7.00 -7.80
N TYR A 294 22.58 -6.30 -7.26
CA TYR A 294 22.73 -5.34 -6.18
C TYR A 294 22.29 -5.97 -4.87
N SER A 295 23.20 -6.05 -3.92
CA SER A 295 22.90 -6.56 -2.57
C SER A 295 22.32 -5.44 -1.72
N MET A 296 21.13 -5.65 -1.15
CA MET A 296 20.51 -4.66 -0.25
C MET A 296 21.25 -4.55 1.10
N VAL A 297 22.12 -5.52 1.43
CA VAL A 297 22.90 -5.55 2.68
C VAL A 297 24.20 -4.78 2.53
N SER A 298 25.05 -5.17 1.57
CA SER A 298 26.32 -4.49 1.31
C SER A 298 26.14 -3.21 0.49
N GLN A 299 24.95 -3.01 -0.09
CA GLN A 299 24.57 -1.84 -0.88
C GLN A 299 25.53 -1.58 -2.05
N LYS A 300 25.90 -2.66 -2.74
CA LYS A 300 26.87 -2.67 -3.86
C LYS A 300 26.39 -3.59 -4.98
N TRP A 301 26.73 -3.20 -6.21
CA TRP A 301 26.67 -4.08 -7.37
C TRP A 301 27.85 -5.05 -7.37
N ASN A 302 27.63 -6.29 -7.81
CA ASN A 302 28.71 -7.27 -7.91
C ASN A 302 29.55 -7.16 -9.20
N LYS A 303 28.96 -6.61 -10.27
CA LYS A 303 29.60 -6.40 -11.57
C LYS A 303 28.78 -5.46 -12.43
N ARG A 304 29.36 -5.05 -13.56
CA ARG A 304 28.72 -4.27 -14.61
C ARG A 304 28.23 -5.20 -15.73
N LEU A 305 27.17 -4.80 -16.41
CA LEU A 305 26.76 -5.47 -17.65
C LEU A 305 27.61 -4.96 -18.82
N PRO A 306 27.98 -5.82 -19.78
CA PRO A 306 28.54 -5.40 -21.06
C PRO A 306 27.63 -4.39 -21.76
N HIS A 307 28.20 -3.49 -22.55
CA HIS A 307 27.39 -2.56 -23.34
C HIS A 307 26.60 -3.29 -24.42
N CYS A 308 25.34 -2.92 -24.61
CA CYS A 308 24.47 -3.42 -25.66
C CYS A 308 23.69 -2.24 -26.23
N GLU A 309 23.87 -1.96 -27.52
CA GLU A 309 23.22 -0.81 -28.16
C GLU A 309 21.72 -1.00 -28.32
N ASN A 310 21.28 -2.21 -28.69
CA ASN A 310 19.88 -2.51 -28.93
C ASN A 310 19.51 -3.93 -28.48
N THR A 311 18.49 -4.04 -27.63
CA THR A 311 17.98 -5.32 -27.15
C THR A 311 17.02 -5.95 -28.16
N ASN A 312 17.03 -7.29 -28.25
CA ASN A 312 16.04 -8.07 -28.99
C ASN A 312 14.76 -8.35 -28.19
N TYR A 313 14.67 -7.85 -26.96
CA TYR A 313 13.67 -8.25 -25.96
C TYR A 313 13.00 -7.04 -25.29
N TRP A 314 12.75 -5.99 -26.07
CA TRP A 314 11.96 -4.84 -25.60
C TRP A 314 10.61 -5.32 -25.06
N GLN A 315 10.24 -4.80 -23.89
CA GLN A 315 8.97 -5.10 -23.23
C GLN A 315 8.74 -6.60 -22.98
N ALA A 316 9.81 -7.40 -22.82
CA ALA A 316 9.70 -8.74 -22.27
C ALA A 316 9.15 -8.70 -20.83
N ASN A 317 8.41 -9.73 -20.44
CA ASN A 317 7.93 -9.89 -19.08
C ASN A 317 8.90 -10.73 -18.26
N LYS A 318 8.80 -10.65 -16.93
CA LYS A 318 9.71 -11.33 -16.01
C LYS A 318 9.05 -11.65 -14.68
N THR A 319 9.50 -12.72 -14.03
CA THR A 319 9.13 -13.05 -12.65
C THR A 319 10.23 -13.86 -11.95
N ILE A 320 10.18 -13.93 -10.62
CA ILE A 320 11.01 -14.81 -9.80
C ILE A 320 10.15 -15.99 -9.36
N SER A 321 10.66 -17.21 -9.53
CA SER A 321 10.11 -18.42 -8.93
C SER A 321 10.95 -18.82 -7.71
N ALA A 322 10.31 -18.85 -6.55
CA ALA A 322 10.92 -19.36 -5.32
C ALA A 322 11.06 -20.88 -5.36
N SER A 323 10.17 -21.57 -6.07
CA SER A 323 10.13 -23.04 -6.15
C SER A 323 11.42 -23.68 -6.66
N ASP A 324 12.09 -23.03 -7.62
CA ASP A 324 13.32 -23.53 -8.24
C ASP A 324 14.44 -22.48 -8.26
N ASN A 325 14.28 -21.43 -7.46
CA ASN A 325 15.27 -20.38 -7.23
C ASN A 325 15.73 -19.70 -8.53
N SER A 326 14.80 -19.35 -9.42
CA SER A 326 15.10 -18.87 -10.77
C SER A 326 14.29 -17.65 -11.19
N MET A 327 14.90 -16.81 -12.02
CA MET A 327 14.21 -15.77 -12.77
C MET A 327 13.77 -16.32 -14.12
N TYR A 328 12.51 -16.07 -14.49
CA TYR A 328 11.97 -16.40 -15.81
C TYR A 328 11.71 -15.13 -16.59
N VAL A 329 12.02 -15.15 -17.89
CA VAL A 329 11.79 -14.05 -18.83
C VAL A 329 10.99 -14.56 -20.01
N PHE A 330 9.95 -13.83 -20.39
CA PHE A 330 8.98 -14.24 -21.40
C PHE A 330 8.88 -13.21 -22.51
N ALA A 331 8.84 -13.72 -23.74
CA ALA A 331 8.44 -12.95 -24.91
C ALA A 331 9.32 -11.70 -25.15
N GLY A 332 8.77 -10.64 -25.74
CA GLY A 332 9.47 -9.41 -26.07
C GLY A 332 9.59 -9.19 -27.58
N TYR A 333 10.15 -8.05 -27.95
CA TYR A 333 10.28 -7.66 -29.35
C TYR A 333 11.63 -7.02 -29.64
N GLY A 334 12.16 -7.30 -30.82
CA GLY A 334 13.32 -6.60 -31.36
C GLY A 334 13.77 -7.24 -32.66
N ASN A 335 14.55 -6.50 -33.45
CA ASN A 335 15.01 -6.91 -34.77
C ASN A 335 13.89 -7.53 -35.62
N TRP A 336 12.76 -6.80 -35.71
CA TRP A 336 11.59 -7.15 -36.54
C TRP A 336 10.90 -8.47 -36.15
N LYS A 337 11.18 -9.00 -34.94
CA LYS A 337 10.67 -10.29 -34.47
C LYS A 337 10.07 -10.19 -33.06
N TYR A 338 8.78 -10.50 -32.95
CA TYR A 338 8.12 -10.83 -31.69
C TYR A 338 8.62 -12.19 -31.20
N LYS A 339 8.79 -12.34 -29.90
CA LYS A 339 9.33 -13.56 -29.28
C LYS A 339 8.23 -14.30 -28.55
N ASN A 340 8.29 -15.63 -28.59
CA ASN A 340 7.56 -16.53 -27.72
C ASN A 340 8.51 -17.39 -26.88
N THR A 341 9.78 -16.99 -26.81
CA THR A 341 10.78 -17.71 -26.04
C THR A 341 10.54 -17.52 -24.55
N VAL A 342 10.89 -18.56 -23.79
CA VAL A 342 10.94 -18.54 -22.34
C VAL A 342 12.39 -18.76 -21.96
N GLN A 343 12.98 -17.82 -21.23
CA GLN A 343 14.34 -17.94 -20.74
C GLN A 343 14.32 -18.09 -19.23
N ARG A 344 15.29 -18.83 -18.69
CA ARG A 344 15.44 -19.07 -17.27
C ARG A 344 16.87 -18.76 -16.84
N PHE A 345 17.00 -17.99 -15.77
CA PHE A 345 18.25 -17.73 -15.10
C PHE A 345 18.20 -18.28 -13.68
N SER A 346 19.02 -19.28 -13.39
CA SER A 346 19.15 -19.85 -12.05
C SER A 346 19.86 -18.88 -11.12
N LEU A 347 19.17 -18.41 -10.06
CA LEU A 347 19.76 -17.50 -9.07
C LEU A 347 20.85 -18.20 -8.25
N LYS A 348 20.74 -19.53 -8.10
CA LYS A 348 21.67 -20.40 -7.37
C LYS A 348 22.97 -20.65 -8.14
N THR A 349 22.88 -21.00 -9.42
CA THR A 349 24.06 -21.42 -10.21
C THR A 349 24.57 -20.34 -11.15
N GLY A 350 23.82 -19.25 -11.36
CA GLY A 350 24.15 -18.19 -12.31
C GLY A 350 24.07 -18.62 -13.77
N GLN A 351 23.42 -19.76 -14.06
CA GLN A 351 23.29 -20.30 -15.40
C GLN A 351 22.03 -19.77 -16.09
N TRP A 352 22.18 -19.42 -17.37
CA TRP A 352 21.12 -18.91 -18.23
C TRP A 352 20.80 -19.93 -19.32
N GLU A 353 19.54 -20.33 -19.44
CA GLU A 353 19.07 -21.29 -20.44
C GLU A 353 17.79 -20.81 -21.13
N GLU A 354 17.57 -21.28 -22.36
CA GLU A 354 16.27 -21.16 -23.01
C GLU A 354 15.46 -22.43 -22.73
N ILE A 355 14.25 -22.24 -22.20
CA ILE A 355 13.31 -23.31 -21.93
C ILE A 355 12.50 -23.57 -23.19
N LYS A 356 12.37 -24.85 -23.56
CA LYS A 356 11.41 -25.30 -24.57
C LYS A 356 10.08 -25.61 -23.87
N PRO A 357 9.08 -24.70 -23.94
CA PRO A 357 7.80 -24.97 -23.31
C PRO A 357 7.01 -26.03 -24.09
N VAL A 358 6.11 -26.71 -23.40
CA VAL A 358 5.15 -27.67 -23.97
C VAL A 358 3.72 -27.17 -23.80
N GLY A 359 2.74 -27.86 -24.40
CA GLY A 359 1.32 -27.53 -24.26
C GLY A 359 0.80 -26.58 -25.33
N ASP A 360 -0.09 -25.68 -24.95
CA ASP A 360 -0.78 -24.78 -25.89
C ASP A 360 0.21 -23.76 -26.49
N PHE A 361 0.02 -23.40 -27.75
CA PHE A 361 0.92 -22.48 -28.45
C PHE A 361 0.93 -21.09 -27.81
N PHE A 362 2.10 -20.65 -27.34
CA PHE A 362 2.29 -19.29 -26.87
C PHE A 362 2.62 -18.37 -28.06
N THR A 363 1.64 -17.60 -28.50
CA THR A 363 1.80 -16.65 -29.62
C THR A 363 2.91 -15.64 -29.33
N PRO A 364 3.88 -15.44 -30.24
CA PRO A 364 4.91 -14.41 -30.12
C PRO A 364 4.33 -13.02 -29.86
N ARG A 365 4.82 -12.34 -28.82
CA ARG A 365 4.24 -11.07 -28.35
C ARG A 365 5.21 -10.19 -27.56
N TYR A 366 4.85 -8.93 -27.39
CA TYR A 366 5.36 -7.99 -26.39
C TYR A 366 4.20 -7.15 -25.84
N LEU A 367 4.44 -6.23 -24.90
CA LEU A 367 3.37 -5.40 -24.29
C LEU A 367 2.25 -6.23 -23.62
N SER A 368 2.57 -7.44 -23.19
CA SER A 368 1.70 -8.28 -22.37
C SER A 368 1.85 -7.93 -20.90
N ALA A 369 0.82 -8.22 -20.11
CA ALA A 369 0.91 -8.20 -18.66
C ALA A 369 1.33 -9.57 -18.13
N LEU A 370 2.15 -9.58 -17.08
CA LEU A 370 2.53 -10.81 -16.39
C LEU A 370 2.35 -10.67 -14.87
N GLY A 371 1.71 -11.69 -14.29
CA GLY A 371 1.56 -11.86 -12.84
C GLY A 371 1.81 -13.33 -12.49
N SER A 372 2.11 -13.61 -11.23
CA SER A 372 2.30 -14.99 -10.77
C SER A 372 1.67 -15.19 -9.40
N ASN A 373 1.47 -16.46 -9.03
CA ASN A 373 1.16 -16.78 -7.63
C ASN A 373 2.34 -16.42 -6.70
N ARG A 374 2.11 -16.53 -5.39
CA ARG A 374 3.07 -16.17 -4.35
C ARG A 374 4.44 -16.87 -4.48
N GLU A 375 4.45 -18.13 -4.92
CA GLU A 375 5.67 -18.92 -5.13
C GLU A 375 6.35 -18.65 -6.47
N GLY A 376 5.67 -17.95 -7.39
CA GLY A 376 6.15 -17.68 -8.74
C GLY A 376 6.29 -18.91 -9.64
N ASP A 377 5.78 -20.07 -9.23
CA ASP A 377 5.83 -21.33 -9.99
C ASP A 377 4.68 -21.46 -11.00
N THR A 378 3.63 -20.64 -10.82
CA THR A 378 2.50 -20.52 -11.73
C THR A 378 2.38 -19.07 -12.20
N VAL A 379 2.60 -18.87 -13.49
CA VAL A 379 2.70 -17.58 -14.14
C VAL A 379 1.51 -17.38 -15.07
N TYR A 380 0.95 -16.19 -15.09
CA TYR A 380 -0.15 -15.80 -15.95
C TYR A 380 0.31 -14.67 -16.87
N VAL A 381 0.13 -14.85 -18.17
CA VAL A 381 0.45 -13.87 -19.21
C VAL A 381 -0.85 -13.46 -19.90
N LEU A 382 -1.18 -12.19 -19.84
CA LEU A 382 -2.40 -11.64 -20.42
C LEU A 382 -2.07 -10.70 -21.58
N GLY A 383 -2.73 -10.96 -22.69
CA GLY A 383 -2.77 -10.08 -23.85
C GLY A 383 -1.42 -9.86 -24.53
N GLY A 384 -1.17 -8.64 -25.02
CA GLY A 384 0.03 -8.24 -25.74
C GLY A 384 -0.23 -7.88 -27.20
N TYR A 385 0.83 -7.69 -27.97
CA TYR A 385 0.75 -7.39 -29.41
C TYR A 385 1.75 -8.24 -30.19
N GLY A 386 1.32 -8.81 -31.30
CA GLY A 386 2.15 -9.69 -32.13
C GLY A 386 1.32 -10.57 -33.06
N ASN A 387 1.90 -11.67 -33.53
CA ASN A 387 1.24 -12.63 -34.41
C ASN A 387 1.87 -14.01 -34.31
N ALA A 388 1.21 -15.00 -34.91
CA ALA A 388 1.62 -16.39 -34.85
C ALA A 388 3.00 -16.68 -35.49
N SER A 389 3.40 -15.95 -36.54
CA SER A 389 4.71 -16.14 -37.16
C SER A 389 5.84 -15.44 -36.40
N GLY A 390 5.50 -14.48 -35.55
CA GLY A 390 6.42 -13.60 -34.84
C GLY A 390 7.10 -12.57 -35.74
N LEU A 391 6.85 -12.53 -37.05
CA LEU A 391 7.47 -11.57 -37.95
C LEU A 391 6.69 -10.25 -37.97
N LYS A 392 7.40 -9.11 -37.90
CA LYS A 392 6.75 -7.79 -38.02
C LYS A 392 6.04 -7.61 -39.37
N MET A 393 6.59 -8.19 -40.44
CA MET A 393 6.02 -8.11 -41.80
C MET A 393 4.74 -8.92 -42.00
N ALA A 394 4.37 -9.78 -41.04
CA ALA A 394 3.05 -10.40 -41.06
C ALA A 394 1.98 -9.38 -40.62
N ASN A 395 0.78 -9.84 -40.27
CA ASN A 395 -0.28 -8.98 -39.76
C ASN A 395 -0.35 -9.04 -38.22
N PRO A 396 0.50 -8.28 -37.47
CA PRO A 396 0.44 -8.24 -36.02
C PRO A 396 -0.83 -7.53 -35.52
N LYS A 397 -1.33 -8.00 -34.39
CA LYS A 397 -2.56 -7.50 -33.77
C LYS A 397 -2.46 -7.56 -32.26
N ASN A 398 -3.37 -6.85 -31.61
CA ASN A 398 -3.60 -6.99 -30.19
C ASN A 398 -4.09 -8.42 -29.89
N ILE A 399 -3.54 -8.97 -28.82
CA ILE A 399 -3.83 -10.30 -28.32
C ILE A 399 -4.58 -10.09 -27.00
N TYR A 400 -5.61 -10.90 -26.78
CA TYR A 400 -6.46 -10.81 -25.59
C TYR A 400 -6.53 -12.14 -24.83
N SER A 401 -5.73 -13.13 -25.23
CA SER A 401 -5.65 -14.43 -24.59
C SER A 401 -4.98 -14.34 -23.20
N MET A 402 -5.54 -15.00 -22.21
CA MET A 402 -4.86 -15.32 -20.95
C MET A 402 -4.22 -16.71 -21.05
N MET A 403 -2.93 -16.77 -20.79
CA MET A 403 -2.14 -18.00 -20.78
C MET A 403 -1.60 -18.24 -19.37
N ARG A 404 -1.62 -19.49 -18.91
CA ARG A 404 -0.90 -19.95 -17.73
C ARG A 404 0.36 -20.69 -18.15
N PHE A 405 1.49 -20.43 -17.49
CA PHE A 405 2.71 -21.20 -17.57
C PHE A 405 3.06 -21.77 -16.19
N THR A 406 3.40 -23.05 -16.13
CA THR A 406 3.85 -23.72 -14.89
C THR A 406 5.32 -24.09 -15.00
N THR A 407 6.14 -23.68 -14.03
CA THR A 407 7.61 -23.87 -14.06
C THR A 407 8.01 -25.34 -13.96
N ARG A 408 7.26 -26.13 -13.18
CA ARG A 408 7.50 -27.56 -12.91
C ARG A 408 7.49 -28.42 -14.17
N ASP A 409 6.46 -28.30 -14.99
CA ASP A 409 6.27 -29.09 -16.21
C ASP A 409 6.53 -28.29 -17.50
N ARG A 410 6.94 -27.02 -17.34
CA ARG A 410 7.28 -26.09 -18.44
C ARG A 410 6.14 -25.96 -19.44
N ARG A 411 4.89 -25.95 -18.97
CA ARG A 411 3.71 -26.05 -19.82
C ARG A 411 2.94 -24.75 -19.92
N PHE A 412 2.61 -24.35 -21.14
CA PHE A 412 1.56 -23.38 -21.40
C PHE A 412 0.18 -24.03 -21.47
N LYS A 413 -0.80 -23.35 -20.88
CA LYS A 413 -2.23 -23.65 -21.02
C LYS A 413 -2.98 -22.35 -21.29
N LYS A 414 -3.75 -22.29 -22.36
CA LYS A 414 -4.70 -21.20 -22.59
C LYS A 414 -5.87 -21.34 -21.63
N LEU A 415 -6.20 -20.25 -20.94
CA LEU A 415 -7.31 -20.21 -19.98
C LEU A 415 -8.58 -19.69 -20.65
N TYR A 416 -8.50 -18.49 -21.24
CA TYR A 416 -9.61 -17.86 -21.96
C TYR A 416 -9.10 -16.73 -22.86
N ASP A 417 -9.98 -16.14 -23.67
CA ASP A 417 -9.75 -14.87 -24.35
C ASP A 417 -10.66 -13.81 -23.74
N LEU A 418 -10.13 -12.61 -23.46
CA LEU A 418 -10.98 -11.48 -23.15
C LEU A 418 -11.75 -11.08 -24.41
N ASN A 419 -13.06 -10.87 -24.24
CA ASN A 419 -13.90 -10.34 -25.29
C ASN A 419 -13.68 -8.83 -25.37
N ASN A 420 -12.96 -8.36 -26.39
CA ASN A 420 -12.86 -6.93 -26.65
C ASN A 420 -13.97 -6.51 -27.63
N GLN A 421 -14.96 -5.77 -27.12
CA GLN A 421 -16.02 -5.14 -27.93
C GLN A 421 -15.73 -3.65 -28.19
N THR A 422 -14.57 -3.16 -27.74
CA THR A 422 -14.16 -1.76 -27.81
C THR A 422 -12.91 -1.61 -28.69
N GLU A 423 -12.30 -0.43 -28.68
CA GLU A 423 -11.04 -0.14 -29.37
C GLU A 423 -9.91 -1.08 -28.92
N ASP A 424 -8.89 -1.23 -29.76
CA ASP A 424 -7.74 -2.05 -29.44
C ASP A 424 -6.84 -1.42 -28.36
N PHE A 425 -6.39 -2.23 -27.40
CA PHE A 425 -5.52 -1.77 -26.31
C PHE A 425 -4.43 -2.80 -25.94
N ALA A 426 -3.35 -2.31 -25.34
CA ALA A 426 -2.28 -3.12 -24.76
C ALA A 426 -2.32 -3.02 -23.23
N PHE A 427 -1.68 -3.97 -22.56
CA PHE A 427 -1.66 -4.03 -21.11
C PHE A 427 -0.37 -3.43 -20.54
N ALA A 428 -0.43 -3.02 -19.27
CA ALA A 428 0.79 -2.73 -18.51
C ALA A 428 1.65 -4.00 -18.38
N ASN A 429 2.97 -3.86 -18.19
CA ASN A 429 3.89 -5.01 -18.12
C ASN A 429 3.58 -5.95 -16.92
N SER A 430 2.96 -5.42 -15.87
CA SER A 430 2.63 -6.16 -14.64
C SER A 430 1.13 -6.46 -14.56
N LEU A 431 0.80 -7.67 -14.10
CA LEU A 431 -0.55 -8.10 -13.71
C LEU A 431 -0.54 -8.47 -12.23
N VAL A 432 -1.50 -7.97 -11.47
CA VAL A 432 -1.71 -8.36 -10.06
C VAL A 432 -2.64 -9.56 -10.04
N ILE A 433 -2.23 -10.63 -9.36
CA ILE A 433 -3.04 -11.81 -9.06
C ILE A 433 -3.32 -11.77 -7.56
N ASP A 434 -4.59 -11.64 -7.18
CA ASP A 434 -5.07 -11.62 -5.79
C ASP A 434 -5.98 -12.82 -5.52
#